data_AF-R7UMB7-F1
#
_entry.id   AF-R7UMB7-F1
#
_cell.length_a   1.000
_cell.length_b   1.000
_cell.length_c   1.000
_cell.angle_alpha   90.00
_cell.angle_beta   90.00
_cell.angle_gamma   90.00
#
_symmetry.space_group_name_H-M   'P 1'
#
loop_
_entity.id
_entity.type
_entity.pdbx_description
1 polymer ?
#
loop_
_entity_poly.entity_id
_entity_poly.type
_entity_poly.pdbx_seq_one_letter_code
_entity_poly.pdbx_strand_id
1 'polypeptide(L)'
;MPKNCLKNRYGRRPYGVGLLVAGYDDQGPHIYQTCPSANYFDCKAMAIGARSQSARTYLEKHLDTFLDCSVEELVKHGLRALRDTLPTDGELTIKNCSLAIVGKDHEFTNYEDEDVQKFLDLIEGEERSSHAAAAADDDAAMEDDAPAPKDPAVGGPEAEPRPMDQ
;
A
#
# COMPACT_ATOMS: atom_id res chain seq x y z
N MET A 1 8.10 -40.43 18.26
CA MET A 1 7.55 -40.04 16.93
C MET A 1 7.41 -38.53 16.89
N PRO A 2 8.10 -37.80 16.01
CA PRO A 2 7.88 -36.38 15.84
C PRO A 2 6.75 -36.20 14.83
N LYS A 3 5.69 -35.45 15.18
CA LYS A 3 4.79 -34.80 14.21
C LYS A 3 3.77 -33.92 14.94
N ASN A 4 3.61 -32.73 14.36
CA ASN A 4 2.54 -31.75 14.53
C ASN A 4 2.82 -30.59 15.50
N CYS A 5 3.71 -29.71 15.03
CA CYS A 5 3.60 -28.28 15.27
C CYS A 5 2.24 -27.78 14.70
N LEU A 6 1.20 -27.80 15.53
CA LEU A 6 -0.11 -27.24 15.20
C LEU A 6 0.00 -25.72 15.16
N LYS A 7 -0.23 -25.14 13.98
CA LYS A 7 -0.49 -23.70 13.81
C LYS A 7 -1.57 -23.26 14.80
N ASN A 8 -1.29 -22.14 15.46
CA ASN A 8 -2.18 -21.33 16.30
C ASN A 8 -2.79 -22.01 17.53
N ARG A 9 -2.46 -21.46 18.70
CA ARG A 9 -3.19 -21.72 19.94
C ARG A 9 -4.67 -21.38 19.69
N TYR A 10 -5.49 -22.44 19.57
CA TYR A 10 -6.94 -22.40 19.49
C TYR A 10 -7.48 -21.43 20.56
N GLY A 11 -8.03 -20.28 20.14
CA GLY A 11 -8.79 -19.40 21.04
C GLY A 11 -8.62 -17.90 20.86
N ARG A 12 -7.68 -17.41 20.05
CA ARG A 12 -7.60 -15.96 19.76
C ARG A 12 -8.07 -15.66 18.35
N ARG A 13 -9.06 -14.76 18.24
CA ARG A 13 -9.49 -14.21 16.94
C ARG A 13 -8.30 -13.42 16.38
N PRO A 14 -7.91 -13.64 15.12
CA PRO A 14 -6.87 -12.83 14.50
C PRO A 14 -7.31 -11.37 14.52
N TYR A 15 -6.34 -10.46 14.67
CA TYR A 15 -6.60 -9.03 14.57
C TYR A 15 -7.03 -8.74 13.12
N GLY A 16 -8.32 -8.48 12.90
CA GLY A 16 -8.88 -8.14 11.59
C GLY A 16 -8.58 -6.69 11.20
N VAL A 17 -7.36 -6.21 11.46
CA VAL A 17 -6.92 -4.84 11.21
C VAL A 17 -5.75 -4.89 10.24
N GLY A 18 -5.84 -4.16 9.13
CA GLY A 18 -4.69 -3.88 8.27
C GLY A 18 -3.92 -2.70 8.86
N LEU A 19 -2.60 -2.85 9.00
CA LEU A 19 -1.73 -1.77 9.44
C LEU A 19 -0.92 -1.27 8.25
N LEU A 20 -0.72 0.04 8.22
CA LEU A 20 0.25 0.69 7.35
C LEU A 20 1.35 1.26 8.24
N VAL A 21 2.57 0.83 8.00
CA VAL A 21 3.76 1.24 8.76
C VAL A 21 4.64 2.04 7.81
N ALA A 22 4.76 3.33 8.07
CA ALA A 22 5.70 4.19 7.36
C ALA A 22 6.88 4.52 8.28
N GLY A 23 8.09 4.46 7.74
CA GLY A 23 9.31 4.74 8.48
C GLY A 23 10.43 5.21 7.56
N TYR A 24 11.46 5.78 8.17
CA TYR A 24 12.69 6.15 7.49
C TYR A 24 13.85 5.43 8.16
N ASP A 25 14.67 4.73 7.38
CA ASP A 25 15.87 4.05 7.84
C ASP A 25 17.11 4.48 7.02
N ASP A 26 18.24 3.79 7.22
CA ASP A 26 19.49 4.09 6.51
C ASP A 26 19.42 3.78 4.99
N GLN A 27 18.46 2.98 4.54
CA GLN A 27 18.20 2.65 3.13
C GLN A 27 17.17 3.57 2.47
N GLY A 28 16.38 4.30 3.27
CA GLY A 28 15.51 5.38 2.82
C GLY A 28 14.11 5.33 3.42
N PRO A 29 13.11 5.94 2.76
CA PRO A 29 11.72 5.85 3.18
C PRO A 29 11.13 4.48 2.80
N HIS A 30 10.53 3.80 3.78
CA HIS A 30 9.90 2.50 3.61
C HIS A 30 8.45 2.52 4.07
N ILE A 31 7.56 1.89 3.30
CA ILE A 31 6.15 1.72 3.64
C ILE A 31 5.79 0.24 3.58
N TYR A 32 5.37 -0.28 4.72
CA TYR A 32 4.96 -1.67 4.88
C TYR A 32 3.47 -1.76 5.16
N GLN A 33 2.77 -2.57 4.37
CA GLN A 33 1.40 -2.97 4.66
C GLN A 33 1.41 -4.35 5.33
N THR A 34 0.72 -4.49 6.47
CA THR A 34 0.54 -5.78 7.12
C THR A 34 -0.90 -6.25 6.95
N CYS A 35 -1.07 -7.43 6.36
CA CYS A 35 -2.37 -8.08 6.24
C CYS A 35 -2.62 -9.03 7.42
N PRO A 36 -3.88 -9.19 7.86
CA PRO A 36 -4.25 -10.10 8.95
C PRO A 36 -3.91 -11.57 8.66
N SER A 37 -3.64 -11.91 7.39
CA SER A 37 -3.12 -13.21 6.92
C SER A 37 -1.65 -13.46 7.26
N ALA A 38 -1.00 -12.55 8.01
CA ALA A 38 0.42 -12.57 8.33
C ALA A 38 1.35 -12.38 7.12
N ASN A 39 0.84 -11.75 6.06
CA ASN A 39 1.64 -11.33 4.92
C ASN A 39 2.03 -9.85 5.07
N TYR A 40 3.25 -9.51 4.67
CA TYR A 40 3.73 -8.13 4.62
C TYR A 40 4.13 -7.76 3.19
N PHE A 41 3.83 -6.53 2.79
CA PHE A 41 4.15 -6.01 1.47
C PHE A 41 4.96 -4.72 1.62
N ASP A 42 6.13 -4.66 0.96
CA ASP A 42 6.92 -3.45 0.82
C ASP A 42 6.46 -2.71 -0.44
N CYS A 43 6.02 -1.46 -0.29
CA CYS A 43 5.41 -0.69 -1.36
C CYS A 43 5.91 0.74 -1.34
N LYS A 44 6.06 1.35 -2.52
CA LYS A 44 6.44 2.77 -2.65
C LYS A 44 5.29 3.71 -2.29
N ALA A 45 4.06 3.30 -2.59
CA ALA A 45 2.84 3.99 -2.21
C ALA A 45 1.76 2.93 -1.95
N MET A 46 0.89 3.18 -0.97
CA MET A 46 -0.19 2.27 -0.60
C MET A 46 -1.36 3.08 -0.07
N ALA A 47 -2.58 2.63 -0.39
CA ALA A 47 -3.81 3.16 0.21
C ALA A 47 -4.67 1.99 0.69
N ILE A 48 -5.24 2.13 1.88
CA ILE A 48 -6.09 1.12 2.52
C ILE A 48 -7.43 1.74 2.93
N GLY A 49 -8.47 0.91 3.06
CA GLY A 49 -9.80 1.34 3.48
C GLY A 49 -10.79 1.51 2.33
N ALA A 50 -11.88 2.24 2.61
CA ALA A 50 -13.00 2.40 1.70
C ALA A 50 -12.60 3.24 0.47
N ARG A 51 -12.95 2.76 -0.74
CA ARG A 51 -12.62 3.41 -2.02
C ARG A 51 -11.11 3.66 -2.20
N SER A 52 -10.26 2.88 -1.53
CA SER A 52 -8.80 2.96 -1.65
C SER A 52 -8.27 2.61 -3.04
N GLN A 53 -9.09 2.00 -3.90
CA GLN A 53 -8.73 1.74 -5.30
C GLN A 53 -8.53 3.05 -6.07
N SER A 54 -9.42 4.04 -5.93
CA SER A 54 -9.28 5.31 -6.67
C SER A 54 -7.99 6.05 -6.27
N ALA A 55 -7.68 6.05 -4.97
CA ALA A 55 -6.41 6.55 -4.47
C ALA A 55 -5.21 5.78 -5.02
N ARG A 56 -5.25 4.43 -5.06
CA ARG A 56 -4.17 3.61 -5.62
C ARG A 56 -3.92 3.95 -7.09
N THR A 57 -4.96 4.03 -7.91
CA THR A 57 -4.81 4.39 -9.32
C THR A 57 -4.22 5.79 -9.52
N TYR A 58 -4.56 6.75 -8.65
CA TYR A 58 -3.94 8.07 -8.68
C TYR A 58 -2.44 7.98 -8.34
N LEU A 59 -2.10 7.27 -7.26
CA LEU A 59 -0.72 7.11 -6.80
C LEU A 59 0.12 6.39 -7.86
N GLU A 60 -0.36 5.28 -8.43
CA GLU A 60 0.33 4.49 -9.46
C GLU A 60 0.75 5.32 -10.67
N LYS A 61 -0.11 6.27 -11.10
CA LYS A 61 0.19 7.17 -12.23
C LYS A 61 1.26 8.22 -11.91
N HIS A 62 1.43 8.58 -10.64
CA HIS A 62 2.34 9.64 -10.18
C HIS A 62 3.54 9.08 -9.40
N LEU A 63 3.69 7.76 -9.33
CA LEU A 63 4.78 7.10 -8.61
C LEU A 63 6.17 7.58 -9.08
N ASP A 64 6.34 7.75 -10.39
CA ASP A 64 7.62 8.19 -10.95
C ASP A 64 7.93 9.65 -10.60
N THR A 65 6.90 10.49 -10.44
CA THR A 65 7.09 11.90 -10.07
C THR A 65 7.48 12.06 -8.60
N PHE A 66 7.08 11.14 -7.72
CA PHE A 66 7.34 11.25 -6.27
C PHE A 66 8.82 11.20 -5.89
N LEU A 67 9.67 10.62 -6.75
CA LEU A 67 11.12 10.54 -6.50
C LEU A 67 11.80 11.91 -6.58
N ASP A 68 11.26 12.83 -7.39
CA ASP A 68 11.81 14.16 -7.63
C ASP A 68 11.02 15.28 -6.91
N CYS A 69 9.91 14.93 -6.24
CA CYS A 69 9.03 15.88 -5.56
C CYS A 69 9.63 16.37 -4.23
N SER A 70 9.30 17.63 -3.89
CA SER A 70 9.48 18.13 -2.53
C SER A 70 8.40 17.56 -1.59
N VAL A 71 8.64 17.65 -0.28
CA VAL A 71 7.68 17.19 0.75
C VAL A 71 6.31 17.86 0.59
N GLU A 72 6.28 19.16 0.26
CA GLU A 72 5.03 19.90 0.06
C GLU A 72 4.24 19.39 -1.15
N GLU A 73 4.92 19.11 -2.28
CA GLU A 73 4.27 18.53 -3.46
C GLU A 73 3.78 17.10 -3.20
N LEU A 74 4.54 16.32 -2.42
CA LEU A 74 4.13 14.97 -2.03
C LEU A 74 2.84 14.99 -1.19
N VAL A 75 2.73 15.94 -0.27
CA VAL A 75 1.50 16.15 0.53
C VAL A 75 0.33 16.54 -0.38
N LYS A 76 0.54 17.41 -1.38
CA LYS A 76 -0.51 17.75 -2.37
C LYS A 76 -1.01 16.53 -3.13
N HIS A 77 -0.11 15.67 -3.58
CA HIS A 77 -0.48 14.42 -4.25
C HIS A 77 -1.28 13.49 -3.33
N GLY A 78 -0.89 13.37 -2.05
CA GLY A 78 -1.64 12.57 -1.07
C GLY A 78 -3.05 13.09 -0.81
N LEU A 79 -3.21 14.41 -0.63
CA LEU A 79 -4.51 15.05 -0.42
C LEU A 79 -5.38 15.00 -1.68
N ARG A 80 -4.79 15.08 -2.87
CA ARG A 80 -5.51 14.90 -4.14
C ARG A 80 -6.02 13.47 -4.30
N ALA A 81 -5.20 12.48 -3.98
CA ALA A 81 -5.62 11.08 -3.94
C ALA A 81 -6.78 10.89 -2.94
N LEU A 82 -6.71 11.53 -1.76
CA LEU A 82 -7.74 11.47 -0.75
C LEU A 82 -9.06 12.10 -1.23
N ARG A 83 -9.02 13.26 -1.90
CA ARG A 83 -10.19 13.93 -2.50
C ARG A 83 -10.95 13.05 -3.50
N ASP A 84 -10.23 12.21 -4.23
CA ASP A 84 -10.80 11.25 -5.20
C ASP A 84 -11.43 10.02 -4.50
N THR A 85 -11.15 9.80 -3.20
CA THR A 85 -11.84 8.80 -2.38
C THR A 85 -13.08 9.34 -1.69
N LEU A 86 -13.29 10.67 -1.64
CA LEU A 86 -14.51 11.23 -1.04
C LEU A 86 -15.71 11.12 -2.00
N PRO A 87 -16.94 10.96 -1.48
CA PRO A 87 -18.15 11.04 -2.29
C PRO A 87 -18.24 12.37 -3.05
N THR A 88 -19.09 12.42 -4.08
CA THR A 88 -19.26 13.62 -4.91
C THR A 88 -19.60 14.87 -4.09
N ASP A 89 -20.38 14.72 -3.01
CA ASP A 89 -20.81 15.80 -2.09
C ASP A 89 -19.91 15.96 -0.85
N GLY A 90 -18.79 15.23 -0.77
CA GLY A 90 -17.88 15.27 0.36
C GLY A 90 -16.70 16.21 0.12
N GLU A 91 -16.58 17.26 0.92
CA GLU A 91 -15.42 18.16 0.95
C GLU A 91 -14.38 17.70 1.97
N LEU A 92 -13.12 17.94 1.65
CA LEU A 92 -12.01 17.62 2.54
C LEU A 92 -11.87 18.77 3.54
N THR A 93 -12.06 18.48 4.83
CA THR A 93 -11.97 19.47 5.91
C THR A 93 -10.93 19.03 6.94
N ILE A 94 -10.45 19.97 7.76
CA ILE A 94 -9.50 19.70 8.86
C ILE A 94 -9.97 18.62 9.84
N LYS A 95 -11.29 18.40 9.96
CA LYS A 95 -11.85 17.38 10.87
C LYS A 95 -11.83 15.98 10.28
N ASN A 96 -11.70 15.88 8.96
CA ASN A 96 -11.82 14.63 8.21
C ASN A 96 -10.47 14.15 7.68
N CYS A 97 -9.40 14.90 7.92
CA CYS A 97 -8.07 14.63 7.41
C CYS A 97 -7.05 14.81 8.53
N SER A 98 -6.17 13.82 8.66
CA SER A 98 -4.98 13.88 9.50
C SER A 98 -3.78 13.55 8.64
N LEU A 99 -2.70 14.29 8.79
CA LEU A 99 -1.49 14.15 7.99
C LEU A 99 -0.32 13.85 8.92
N ALA A 100 0.51 12.88 8.57
CA ALA A 100 1.76 12.65 9.28
C ALA A 100 2.91 12.51 8.30
N ILE A 101 4.05 13.12 8.63
CA ILE A 101 5.25 13.14 7.77
C ILE A 101 6.43 12.59 8.57
N VAL A 102 7.24 11.75 7.91
CA VAL A 102 8.49 11.19 8.43
C VAL A 102 9.54 11.17 7.32
N GLY A 103 10.80 11.46 7.64
CA GLY A 103 11.89 11.48 6.65
C GLY A 103 13.28 11.64 7.27
N LYS A 104 14.29 11.82 6.40
CA LYS A 104 15.71 11.88 6.79
C LYS A 104 16.04 12.94 7.83
N ASP A 105 15.44 14.11 7.67
CA ASP A 105 15.66 15.29 8.52
C ASP A 105 14.37 15.72 9.22
N HIS A 106 13.37 14.82 9.26
CA HIS A 106 12.06 15.10 9.83
C HIS A 106 11.60 13.93 10.69
N GLU A 107 11.51 14.17 12.00
CA GLU A 107 10.90 13.21 12.92
C GLU A 107 9.42 13.03 12.58
N PHE A 108 8.84 11.92 13.04
CA PHE A 108 7.42 11.67 12.86
C PHE A 108 6.59 12.77 13.53
N THR A 109 6.02 13.66 12.72
CA THR A 109 5.17 14.75 13.18
C THR A 109 3.77 14.54 12.63
N ASN A 110 2.80 14.49 13.54
CA ASN A 110 1.39 14.52 13.21
C ASN A 110 0.94 15.98 13.10
N TYR A 111 0.36 16.33 11.96
CA TYR A 111 -0.19 17.64 11.66
C TYR A 111 -1.71 17.59 11.83
N GLU A 112 -2.22 18.51 12.64
CA GLU A 112 -3.64 18.65 12.95
C GLU A 112 -4.06 20.12 12.74
N ASP A 113 -5.35 20.32 12.48
CA ASP A 113 -6.01 21.63 12.39
C ASP A 113 -5.32 22.67 11.49
N GLU A 114 -4.51 23.55 12.05
CA GLU A 114 -3.94 24.74 11.38
C GLU A 114 -2.94 24.39 10.27
N ASP A 115 -2.16 23.32 10.45
CA ASP A 115 -1.16 22.95 9.46
C ASP A 115 -1.80 22.22 8.28
N VAL A 116 -2.83 21.41 8.53
CA VAL A 116 -3.62 20.78 7.47
C VAL A 116 -4.36 21.84 6.66
N GLN A 117 -4.90 22.88 7.30
CA GLN A 117 -5.57 24.00 6.63
C GLN A 117 -4.68 24.64 5.55
N LYS A 118 -3.40 24.89 5.85
CA LYS A 118 -2.45 25.46 4.87
C LYS A 118 -2.32 24.59 3.62
N PHE A 119 -2.28 23.26 3.80
CA PHE A 119 -2.20 22.31 2.69
C PHE A 119 -3.52 22.15 1.93
N LEU A 120 -4.66 22.33 2.60
CA LEU A 120 -5.99 22.30 1.97
C LEU A 120 -6.20 23.52 1.06
N ASP A 121 -5.87 24.71 1.56
CA ASP A 121 -6.00 25.97 0.81
C ASP A 121 -5.15 25.95 -0.48
N LEU A 122 -4.01 25.25 -0.46
CA LEU A 122 -3.14 25.04 -1.62
C LEU A 122 -3.78 24.20 -2.74
N ILE A 123 -4.79 23.37 -2.43
CA ILE A 123 -5.37 22.39 -3.35
C ILE A 123 -6.77 22.79 -3.82
N GLU A 124 -7.52 23.57 -3.04
CA GLU A 124 -8.85 24.07 -3.44
C GLU A 124 -8.82 24.90 -4.73
N GLY A 125 -7.67 25.49 -5.08
CA GLY A 125 -7.45 26.21 -6.33
C GLY A 125 -7.28 25.34 -7.58
N GLU A 126 -7.00 24.04 -7.44
CA GLU A 126 -6.84 23.11 -8.58
C GLU A 126 -8.08 22.21 -8.75
N GLU A 127 -8.63 22.19 -9.97
CA GLU A 127 -9.86 21.46 -10.29
C GLU A 127 -9.79 19.97 -9.88
N ARG A 128 -10.95 19.42 -9.48
CA ARG A 128 -11.11 17.99 -9.18
C ARG A 128 -10.71 17.22 -10.42
N SER A 129 -9.60 16.50 -10.33
CA SER A 129 -9.10 15.68 -11.42
C SER A 129 -10.23 14.79 -11.90
N SER A 130 -10.51 14.76 -13.20
CA SER A 130 -11.59 13.99 -13.85
C SER A 130 -11.43 12.46 -13.74
N HIS A 131 -10.66 11.98 -12.77
CA HIS A 131 -10.15 10.63 -12.62
C HIS A 131 -11.05 9.72 -11.77
N ALA A 132 -12.06 10.28 -11.10
CA ALA A 132 -12.99 9.53 -10.26
C ALA A 132 -13.86 8.51 -11.03
N ALA A 133 -13.99 8.63 -12.35
CA ALA A 133 -14.91 7.81 -13.15
C ALA A 133 -14.36 6.42 -13.55
N ALA A 134 -13.05 6.18 -13.46
CA ALA A 134 -12.44 4.94 -13.97
C ALA A 134 -12.35 3.79 -12.95
N ALA A 135 -12.75 4.02 -11.69
CA ALA A 135 -12.62 3.05 -10.59
C ALA A 135 -13.94 2.31 -10.27
N ALA A 136 -14.98 2.43 -11.09
CA ALA A 136 -16.30 1.87 -10.79
C ALA A 136 -16.53 0.44 -11.31
N ASP A 137 -15.67 -0.11 -12.17
CA ASP A 137 -15.91 -1.39 -12.88
C ASP A 137 -15.11 -2.60 -12.37
N ASP A 138 -14.22 -2.45 -11.38
CA ASP A 138 -13.41 -3.56 -10.82
C ASP A 138 -13.81 -3.91 -9.38
N ASP A 139 -15.12 -3.98 -9.09
CA ASP A 139 -15.64 -4.72 -7.93
C ASP A 139 -15.62 -6.23 -8.23
N ALA A 140 -14.44 -6.73 -8.57
CA ALA A 140 -14.13 -8.15 -8.64
C ALA A 140 -12.99 -8.38 -7.66
N ALA A 141 -13.35 -8.98 -6.52
CA ALA A 141 -12.48 -9.59 -5.53
C ALA A 141 -10.98 -9.55 -5.87
N MET A 142 -10.20 -8.80 -5.08
CA MET A 142 -8.82 -9.23 -4.84
C MET A 142 -8.89 -10.54 -4.05
N GLU A 143 -9.12 -11.63 -4.77
CA GLU A 143 -8.51 -12.89 -4.42
C GLU A 143 -7.00 -12.67 -4.45
N ASP A 144 -6.38 -13.05 -3.34
CA ASP A 144 -4.95 -13.16 -3.10
C ASP A 144 -4.38 -14.22 -4.09
N ASP A 145 -4.28 -13.90 -5.38
CA ASP A 145 -3.55 -14.71 -6.36
C ASP A 145 -2.15 -14.14 -6.53
N ALA A 146 -1.24 -14.64 -5.70
CA ALA A 146 0.17 -14.47 -5.90
C ALA A 146 0.59 -15.17 -7.20
N PRO A 147 1.24 -14.50 -8.17
CA PRO A 147 1.97 -15.24 -9.19
C PRO A 147 3.18 -15.87 -8.50
N ALA A 148 3.10 -17.18 -8.25
CA ALA A 148 4.23 -17.98 -7.83
C ALA A 148 5.45 -17.68 -8.73
N PRO A 149 6.66 -17.49 -8.16
CA PRO A 149 7.86 -17.40 -8.97
C PRO A 149 8.05 -18.75 -9.68
N LYS A 150 7.98 -18.69 -11.00
CA LYS A 150 8.21 -19.80 -11.93
C LYS A 150 9.72 -20.03 -11.99
N ASP A 151 10.19 -21.05 -11.30
CA ASP A 151 11.56 -21.55 -11.45
C ASP A 151 11.80 -21.92 -12.92
N PRO A 152 12.92 -21.50 -13.54
CA PRO A 152 13.23 -21.90 -14.91
C PRO A 152 13.70 -23.37 -14.91
N ALA A 153 12.92 -24.22 -15.58
CA ALA A 153 13.29 -25.58 -15.91
C ALA A 153 14.56 -25.59 -16.78
N VAL A 154 15.66 -26.16 -16.28
CA VAL A 154 16.79 -26.60 -17.10
C VAL A 154 16.68 -28.11 -17.32
N GLY A 155 16.58 -28.49 -18.59
CA GLY A 155 16.45 -29.87 -19.06
C GLY A 155 17.70 -30.72 -18.79
N GLY A 156 17.47 -32.04 -18.73
CA GLY A 156 18.48 -33.06 -18.40
C GLY A 156 19.60 -33.25 -19.43
N PRO A 157 20.42 -34.30 -19.24
CA PRO A 157 20.15 -35.48 -20.04
C PRO A 157 20.16 -36.82 -19.28
N GLU A 158 19.51 -37.76 -19.95
CA GLU A 158 19.24 -39.17 -19.69
C GLU A 158 20.52 -40.03 -19.62
N ALA A 159 20.57 -41.01 -18.71
CA ALA A 159 21.44 -42.18 -18.81
C ALA A 159 20.86 -43.39 -18.03
N GLU A 160 20.91 -44.54 -18.69
CA GLU A 160 20.25 -45.85 -18.55
C GLU A 160 20.39 -46.66 -17.22
N PRO A 161 19.63 -47.78 -17.07
CA PRO A 161 19.37 -48.46 -15.79
C PRO A 161 20.51 -49.38 -15.32
N ARG A 162 20.65 -49.52 -13.99
CA ARG A 162 21.62 -50.43 -13.36
C ARG A 162 21.07 -51.87 -13.26
N PRO A 163 21.91 -52.90 -13.46
CA PRO A 163 21.49 -54.30 -13.45
C PRO A 163 21.27 -54.83 -12.02
N MET A 164 20.37 -55.81 -11.90
CA MET A 164 20.22 -56.70 -10.74
C MET A 164 21.27 -57.82 -10.83
N ASP A 165 22.08 -57.96 -9.78
CA ASP A 165 22.89 -59.14 -9.39
C ASP A 165 23.09 -58.99 -7.87
N GLN A 166 22.85 -59.95 -6.96
CA GLN A 166 22.33 -61.32 -6.93
C GLN A 166 21.58 -61.49 -5.60
#